data_AF-A0A9P9QYU3-F1
#
_entry.id   AF-A0A9P9QYU3-F1
#
_cell.length_a   1.000
_cell.length_b   1.000
_cell.length_c   1.000
_cell.angle_alpha   90.00
_cell.angle_beta   90.00
_cell.angle_gamma   90.00
#
_symmetry.space_group_name_H-M   'P 1'
#
loop_
_entity.id
_entity.type
_entity.pdbx_description
1 polymer ?
#
loop_
_entity_poly.entity_id
_entity_poly.type
_entity_poly.pdbx_seq_one_letter_code
_entity_poly.pdbx_strand_id
1 'polypeptide(L)'
;MTKDVGAHPRHRMAIGESAGQQQQPRKRRRIKLFKQDLEPIDGRLIRNPPPKAVAPYLPKSELEDASLRFLIHHYVTVVVERTVTCVGPRWEWYPLASFEGRPETALTHINGLLNIVSAVGGPHSPRLTHHTRRHIFLSDLAACISLDSKPLTEPTLDLSNLEAIFGRPSAATGSYTKTFANRLYNFTGSSLCDLAGTVLWGLRNVSEQLEGIHAGTVMLDTPRATDIQFTDRVEALERLVHSLWYVEDPENPQHPIFRTFGWACLIYIYTILRELPKELGVNTLLANRIKLALEACPVLNVLLATFQDLLLWQMFLCGRVADSRDRPFFAQQATKILIVRKTESSDEIVAASKEFLWPERIIEVIEDESEESGASYSSDEVMKNGFA
;
A
#
# COMPACT_ATOMS: atom_id res chain seq x y z
N MET A 1 -30.49 22.57 -63.38
CA MET A 1 -30.97 23.79 -64.08
C MET A 1 -32.43 23.93 -63.67
N THR A 2 -32.93 24.92 -62.93
CA THR A 2 -32.65 26.34 -62.67
C THR A 2 -33.38 26.69 -61.34
N LYS A 3 -32.69 27.25 -60.33
CA LYS A 3 -32.86 28.63 -59.79
C LYS A 3 -34.29 29.20 -59.75
N ASP A 4 -34.83 29.46 -58.54
CA ASP A 4 -34.91 30.80 -57.89
C ASP A 4 -35.77 30.69 -56.59
N VAL A 5 -35.28 31.06 -55.40
CA VAL A 5 -35.20 32.41 -54.77
C VAL A 5 -36.58 32.99 -54.40
N GLY A 6 -36.85 33.02 -53.09
CA GLY A 6 -37.97 33.75 -52.49
C GLY A 6 -37.62 34.15 -51.05
N ALA A 7 -37.39 35.43 -50.84
CA ALA A 7 -37.00 36.05 -49.58
C ALA A 7 -38.19 36.74 -48.91
N HIS A 8 -38.27 36.66 -47.56
CA HIS A 8 -38.77 37.66 -46.59
C HIS A 8 -39.15 36.99 -45.25
N PRO A 9 -39.35 37.71 -44.13
CA PRO A 9 -38.80 39.01 -43.72
C PRO A 9 -38.20 38.99 -42.29
N ARG A 10 -37.53 40.10 -41.97
CA ARG A 10 -36.93 40.46 -40.68
C ARG A 10 -37.99 40.60 -39.58
N HIS A 11 -37.79 39.95 -38.44
CA HIS A 11 -38.41 40.33 -37.16
C HIS A 11 -37.35 40.87 -36.18
N ARG A 12 -37.52 42.15 -35.84
CA ARG A 12 -36.95 42.83 -34.68
C ARG A 12 -37.71 42.39 -33.42
N MET A 13 -37.00 42.01 -32.37
CA MET A 13 -37.43 42.13 -30.95
C MET A 13 -36.16 42.51 -30.16
N ALA A 14 -36.04 43.75 -29.65
CA ALA A 14 -36.42 44.18 -28.30
C ALA A 14 -35.68 43.34 -27.23
N ILE A 15 -34.46 43.72 -26.83
CA ILE A 15 -34.15 44.53 -25.63
C ILE A 15 -35.04 44.17 -24.44
N GLY A 16 -34.51 43.29 -23.58
CA GLY A 16 -34.98 43.07 -22.21
C GLY A 16 -33.77 43.14 -21.28
N GLU A 17 -33.64 44.27 -20.59
CA GLU A 17 -32.67 44.51 -19.53
C GLU A 17 -32.95 43.55 -18.36
N SER A 18 -31.97 42.70 -18.02
CA SER A 18 -31.97 41.97 -16.75
C SER A 18 -31.03 42.67 -15.79
N ALA A 19 -31.64 43.23 -14.73
CA ALA A 19 -30.98 43.90 -13.63
C ALA A 19 -29.91 43.00 -12.99
N GLY A 20 -28.67 43.51 -12.96
CA GLY A 20 -27.56 42.88 -12.27
C GLY A 20 -27.79 42.88 -10.76
N GLN A 21 -27.90 41.69 -10.17
CA GLN A 21 -27.68 41.51 -8.74
C GLN A 21 -26.20 41.75 -8.45
N GLN A 22 -25.89 42.93 -7.88
CA GLN A 22 -24.61 43.22 -7.25
C GLN A 22 -24.39 42.25 -6.09
N GLN A 23 -23.59 41.21 -6.33
CA GLN A 23 -22.98 40.43 -5.26
C GLN A 23 -21.96 41.32 -4.55
N GLN A 24 -22.25 41.66 -3.29
CA GLN A 24 -21.27 42.35 -2.44
C GLN A 24 -20.04 41.45 -2.25
N PRO A 25 -18.82 42.00 -2.36
CA PRO A 25 -17.61 41.24 -2.16
C PRO A 25 -17.50 40.83 -0.69
N ARG A 26 -17.64 39.53 -0.42
CA ARG A 26 -17.31 38.94 0.89
C ARG A 26 -15.86 39.27 1.22
N LYS A 27 -15.66 40.11 2.24
CA LYS A 27 -14.36 40.42 2.85
C LYS A 27 -13.68 39.12 3.29
N ARG A 28 -12.79 38.60 2.45
CA ARG A 28 -11.85 37.51 2.81
C ARG A 28 -11.02 37.99 4.00
N ARG A 29 -11.15 37.31 5.13
CA ARG A 29 -10.21 37.46 6.25
C ARG A 29 -8.83 37.04 5.74
N ARG A 30 -7.93 38.03 5.68
CA ARG A 30 -6.52 37.88 5.32
C ARG A 30 -5.84 37.12 6.47
N ILE A 31 -5.71 35.81 6.34
CA ILE A 31 -4.81 35.03 7.21
C ILE A 31 -3.40 35.53 6.88
N LYS A 32 -2.70 36.05 7.89
CA LYS A 32 -1.29 36.44 7.79
C LYS A 32 -0.48 35.16 7.58
N LEU A 33 -0.20 34.85 6.32
CA LEU A 33 0.83 33.89 5.92
C LEU A 33 2.16 34.45 6.41
N PHE A 34 2.91 33.67 7.19
CA PHE A 34 4.31 33.94 7.47
C PHE A 34 5.05 33.98 6.13
N LYS A 35 5.42 35.18 5.67
CA LYS A 35 6.43 35.35 4.62
C LYS A 35 7.77 34.99 5.25
N GLN A 36 8.28 33.80 4.98
CA GLN A 36 9.72 33.63 4.88
C GLN A 36 10.13 34.28 3.56
N ASP A 37 10.95 35.32 3.64
CA ASP A 37 11.59 35.95 2.50
C ASP A 37 12.50 34.90 1.83
N LEU A 38 11.97 34.24 0.80
CA LEU A 38 12.78 33.51 -0.17
C LEU A 38 13.43 34.54 -1.07
N GLU A 39 14.74 34.69 -0.92
CA GLU A 39 15.55 35.47 -1.85
C GLU A 39 15.35 34.95 -3.29
N PRO A 40 15.32 35.85 -4.29
CA PRO A 40 15.18 35.44 -5.68
C PRO A 40 16.37 34.58 -6.10
N ILE A 41 16.07 33.33 -6.50
CA ILE A 41 17.06 32.38 -7.01
C ILE A 41 17.75 33.00 -8.24
N ASP A 42 19.07 33.17 -8.13
CA ASP A 42 19.92 33.62 -9.23
C ASP A 42 19.76 32.68 -10.43
N GLY A 43 19.26 33.21 -11.54
CA GLY A 43 19.03 32.49 -12.80
C GLY A 43 20.28 31.89 -13.44
N ARG A 44 21.46 32.06 -12.83
CA ARG A 44 22.70 31.34 -13.19
C ARG A 44 22.77 29.91 -12.63
N LEU A 45 21.86 29.50 -11.73
CA LEU A 45 21.81 28.16 -11.15
C LEU A 45 21.01 27.13 -11.97
N ILE A 46 20.37 27.54 -13.07
CA ILE A 46 19.65 26.63 -14.00
C ILE A 46 20.54 26.29 -15.20
N ARG A 47 21.79 25.92 -14.93
CA ARG A 47 22.55 25.05 -15.83
C ARG A 47 22.88 23.83 -15.01
N ASN A 48 22.41 22.66 -15.45
CA ASN A 48 22.91 21.39 -14.94
C ASN A 48 24.44 21.49 -14.91
N PRO A 49 25.10 21.29 -13.76
CA PRO A 49 26.54 21.27 -13.73
C PRO A 49 26.99 20.21 -14.76
N PRO A 50 28.01 20.50 -15.59
CA PRO A 50 28.57 19.47 -16.45
C PRO A 50 28.90 18.25 -15.56
N PRO A 51 28.65 17.02 -16.03
CA PRO A 51 28.84 15.82 -15.21
C PRO A 51 30.25 15.84 -14.64
N LYS A 52 30.36 16.17 -13.35
CA LYS A 52 31.62 16.03 -12.63
C LYS A 52 31.78 14.54 -12.46
N ALA A 53 32.87 13.99 -12.98
CA ALA A 53 33.32 12.67 -12.57
C ALA A 53 33.23 12.62 -11.05
N VAL A 54 32.38 11.73 -10.53
CA VAL A 54 32.27 11.49 -9.10
C VAL A 54 33.69 11.12 -8.66
N ALA A 55 34.28 11.98 -7.83
CA ALA A 55 35.63 11.73 -7.34
C ALA A 55 35.62 10.33 -6.71
N PRO A 56 36.57 9.43 -7.07
CA PRO A 56 36.66 8.13 -6.44
C PRO A 56 36.66 8.33 -4.93
N TYR A 57 35.87 7.51 -4.23
CA TYR A 57 35.76 7.57 -2.77
C TYR A 57 37.17 7.55 -2.17
N LEU A 58 37.53 8.67 -1.57
CA LEU A 58 38.78 8.88 -0.84
C LEU A 58 38.37 9.03 0.62
N PRO A 59 38.52 7.99 1.45
CA PRO A 59 38.15 8.04 2.86
C PRO A 59 38.94 9.16 3.55
N LYS A 60 38.30 9.93 4.45
CA LYS A 60 38.96 11.05 5.13
C LYS A 60 39.92 10.58 6.23
N SER A 61 39.77 9.33 6.66
CA SER A 61 40.62 8.67 7.64
C SER A 61 40.65 7.16 7.43
N GLU A 62 41.70 6.50 7.90
CA GLU A 62 41.79 5.04 7.91
C GLU A 62 40.66 4.39 8.72
N LEU A 63 40.17 5.07 9.76
CA LEU A 63 39.04 4.58 10.57
C LEU A 63 37.74 4.55 9.76
N GLU A 64 37.49 5.58 8.95
CA GLU A 64 36.30 5.66 8.09
C GLU A 64 36.34 4.59 6.99
N ASP A 65 37.51 4.38 6.38
CA ASP A 65 37.72 3.31 5.40
C ASP A 65 37.55 1.92 6.04
N ALA A 66 38.11 1.71 7.23
CA ALA A 66 38.00 0.45 7.96
C ALA A 66 36.55 0.17 8.39
N SER A 67 35.81 1.16 8.86
CA SER A 67 34.39 1.03 9.20
C SER A 67 33.54 0.73 7.97
N LEU A 68 33.80 1.40 6.84
CA LEU A 68 33.05 1.15 5.59
C LEU A 68 33.39 -0.22 5.01
N ARG A 69 34.66 -0.63 4.99
CA ARG A 69 35.09 -1.97 4.57
C ARG A 69 34.55 -3.06 5.50
N PHE A 70 34.51 -2.80 6.81
CA PHE A 70 33.90 -3.70 7.78
C PHE A 70 32.40 -3.83 7.53
N LEU A 71 31.68 -2.72 7.31
CA LEU A 71 30.27 -2.75 6.95
C LEU A 71 30.06 -3.51 5.65
N ILE A 72 30.79 -3.19 4.57
CA ILE A 72 30.70 -3.90 3.28
C ILE A 72 31.02 -5.39 3.44
N HIS A 73 32.10 -5.76 4.11
CA HIS A 73 32.48 -7.16 4.36
C HIS A 73 31.46 -7.89 5.25
N HIS A 74 30.93 -7.25 6.29
CA HIS A 74 29.90 -7.85 7.13
C HIS A 74 28.59 -8.06 6.34
N TYR A 75 28.22 -7.09 5.52
CA TYR A 75 27.03 -7.11 4.66
C TYR A 75 27.15 -8.13 3.51
N VAL A 76 28.33 -8.25 2.92
CA VAL A 76 28.58 -9.05 1.70
C VAL A 76 29.06 -10.47 2.03
N THR A 77 29.80 -10.68 3.11
CA THR A 77 30.52 -11.95 3.36
C THR A 77 29.91 -12.74 4.51
N VAL A 78 29.55 -12.08 5.62
CA VAL A 78 29.00 -12.77 6.81
C VAL A 78 27.50 -13.04 6.68
N VAL A 79 26.77 -12.14 6.02
CA VAL A 79 25.31 -12.21 5.87
C VAL A 79 24.87 -12.99 4.62
N VAL A 80 25.64 -12.99 3.52
CA VAL A 80 25.25 -13.61 2.25
C VAL A 80 25.56 -15.12 2.17
N GLU A 81 26.60 -15.60 2.86
CA GLU A 81 27.07 -16.99 2.68
C GLU A 81 26.36 -18.04 3.56
N ARG A 82 25.59 -17.67 4.59
CA ARG A 82 25.21 -18.62 5.65
C ARG A 82 23.79 -19.17 5.70
N THR A 83 22.93 -18.91 4.73
CA THR A 83 21.50 -19.15 4.98
C THR A 83 20.66 -19.18 3.71
N VAL A 84 20.52 -20.37 3.16
CA VAL A 84 19.75 -20.62 1.92
C VAL A 84 18.44 -21.39 2.19
N THR A 85 18.06 -21.64 3.45
CA THR A 85 16.94 -22.57 3.71
C THR A 85 16.09 -22.24 4.92
N CYS A 86 15.52 -21.03 5.04
CA CYS A 86 14.42 -20.82 5.99
C CYS A 86 13.34 -19.90 5.42
N VAL A 87 12.11 -20.16 5.85
CA VAL A 87 10.87 -19.36 5.75
C VAL A 87 10.98 -18.06 6.60
N GLY A 88 12.18 -17.45 6.60
CA GLY A 88 12.63 -16.37 7.48
C GLY A 88 13.99 -16.69 8.12
N PRO A 89 15.02 -15.83 7.98
CA PRO A 89 15.41 -15.03 9.13
C PRO A 89 15.89 -13.61 8.80
N ARG A 90 15.46 -12.66 9.63
CA ARG A 90 16.18 -11.47 10.15
C ARG A 90 17.00 -10.51 9.25
N TRP A 91 17.13 -10.60 7.93
CA TRP A 91 17.85 -9.55 7.17
C TRP A 91 16.94 -8.56 6.47
N GLU A 92 15.71 -8.97 6.14
CA GLU A 92 14.75 -8.10 5.45
C GLU A 92 14.29 -6.92 6.31
N TRP A 93 14.26 -7.06 7.64
CA TRP A 93 14.04 -5.92 8.53
C TRP A 93 15.27 -5.04 8.72
N TYR A 94 16.49 -5.46 8.37
CA TYR A 94 17.67 -4.64 8.70
C TYR A 94 17.61 -3.26 8.04
N PRO A 95 17.29 -3.09 6.74
CA PRO A 95 17.09 -1.77 6.17
C PRO A 95 15.95 -1.00 6.88
N LEU A 96 14.80 -1.66 7.08
CA LEU A 96 13.61 -1.05 7.70
C LEU A 96 13.84 -0.62 9.16
N ALA A 97 14.62 -1.39 9.91
CA ALA A 97 15.02 -1.11 11.26
C ALA A 97 16.15 -0.09 11.32
N SER A 98 17.10 -0.12 10.39
CA SER A 98 18.19 0.84 10.30
C SER A 98 17.69 2.25 9.99
N PHE A 99 16.60 2.36 9.23
CA PHE A 99 15.99 3.66 8.96
C PHE A 99 15.18 4.16 10.16
N GLU A 100 14.60 3.28 10.97
CA GLU A 100 13.66 3.62 12.07
C GLU A 100 12.53 4.58 11.63
N GLY A 101 12.19 4.62 10.33
CA GLY A 101 11.27 5.62 9.77
C GLY A 101 11.80 7.06 9.75
N ARG A 102 13.11 7.26 9.93
CA ARG A 102 13.79 8.57 9.90
C ARG A 102 14.27 8.92 8.49
N PRO A 103 13.76 9.98 7.86
CA PRO A 103 14.13 10.37 6.51
C PRO A 103 15.63 10.65 6.33
N GLU A 104 16.31 11.27 7.30
CA GLU A 104 17.72 11.64 7.15
C GLU A 104 18.64 10.41 7.11
N THR A 105 18.33 9.41 7.95
CA THR A 105 19.04 8.12 7.94
C THR A 105 18.78 7.41 6.62
N ALA A 106 17.51 7.29 6.21
CA ALA A 106 17.16 6.67 4.92
C ALA A 106 17.89 7.33 3.74
N LEU A 107 17.96 8.67 3.71
CA LEU A 107 18.66 9.43 2.66
C LEU A 107 20.16 9.11 2.61
N THR A 108 20.80 9.04 3.77
CA THR A 108 22.24 8.72 3.85
C THR A 108 22.51 7.32 3.33
N HIS A 109 21.72 6.34 3.77
CA HIS A 109 21.87 4.95 3.37
C HIS A 109 21.56 4.72 1.89
N ILE A 110 20.50 5.33 1.34
CA ILE A 110 20.17 5.16 -0.08
C ILE A 110 21.23 5.78 -0.99
N ASN A 111 21.79 6.94 -0.62
CA ASN A 111 22.91 7.52 -1.37
C ASN A 111 24.16 6.61 -1.33
N GLY A 112 24.45 6.01 -0.18
CA GLY A 112 25.52 5.01 -0.06
C GLY A 112 25.28 3.79 -0.94
N LEU A 113 24.05 3.26 -0.92
CA LEU A 113 23.63 2.13 -1.74
C LEU A 113 23.78 2.43 -3.24
N LEU A 114 23.26 3.57 -3.70
CA LEU A 114 23.33 3.98 -5.10
C LEU A 114 24.78 4.16 -5.57
N ASN A 115 25.67 4.67 -4.72
CA ASN A 115 27.09 4.77 -5.04
C ASN A 115 27.74 3.39 -5.21
N ILE A 116 27.43 2.43 -4.33
CA ILE A 116 27.92 1.05 -4.44
C ILE A 116 27.38 0.39 -5.71
N VAL A 117 26.07 0.51 -5.96
CA VAL A 117 25.41 -0.03 -7.15
C VAL A 117 26.00 0.58 -8.42
N SER A 118 26.25 1.89 -8.45
CA SER A 118 26.91 2.55 -9.58
C SER A 118 28.33 2.03 -9.80
N ALA A 119 29.13 1.90 -8.74
CA ALA A 119 30.51 1.43 -8.81
C ALA A 119 30.65 -0.02 -9.35
N VAL A 120 29.64 -0.87 -9.13
CA VAL A 120 29.63 -2.24 -9.69
C VAL A 120 29.05 -2.32 -11.11
N GLY A 121 28.59 -1.21 -11.69
CA GLY A 121 28.04 -1.14 -13.05
C GLY A 121 26.51 -1.14 -13.13
N GLY A 122 25.81 -0.76 -12.06
CA GLY A 122 24.36 -0.66 -11.99
C GLY A 122 23.65 -1.88 -11.39
N PRO A 123 22.33 -1.80 -11.13
CA PRO A 123 21.57 -2.85 -10.45
C PRO A 123 21.47 -4.15 -11.27
N HIS A 124 21.64 -4.07 -12.60
CA HIS A 124 21.64 -5.22 -13.51
C HIS A 124 23.05 -5.77 -13.79
N SER A 125 24.08 -5.26 -13.12
CA SER A 125 25.46 -5.71 -13.34
C SER A 125 25.58 -7.23 -13.16
N PRO A 126 26.23 -7.97 -14.08
CA PRO A 126 26.46 -9.40 -13.94
C PRO A 126 27.38 -9.74 -12.75
N ARG A 127 28.04 -8.74 -12.17
CA ARG A 127 28.88 -8.88 -10.96
C ARG A 127 28.05 -9.01 -9.67
N LEU A 128 26.76 -8.65 -9.72
CA LEU A 128 25.84 -8.78 -8.60
C LEU A 128 25.15 -10.15 -8.65
N THR A 129 25.20 -10.88 -7.55
CA THR A 129 24.43 -12.11 -7.38
C THR A 129 22.93 -11.81 -7.32
N HIS A 130 22.08 -12.78 -7.63
CA HIS A 130 20.61 -12.62 -7.52
C HIS A 130 20.18 -12.20 -6.11
N HIS A 131 20.80 -12.76 -5.07
CA HIS A 131 20.54 -12.38 -3.67
C HIS A 131 20.91 -10.92 -3.40
N THR A 132 22.09 -10.47 -3.85
CA THR A 132 22.50 -9.08 -3.67
C THR A 132 21.56 -8.12 -4.39
N ARG A 133 21.07 -8.47 -5.59
CA ARG A 133 20.09 -7.64 -6.32
C ARG A 133 18.77 -7.50 -5.57
N ARG A 134 18.18 -8.60 -5.10
CA ARG A 134 16.96 -8.57 -4.26
C ARG A 134 17.15 -7.67 -3.05
N HIS A 135 18.30 -7.77 -2.39
CA HIS A 135 18.62 -6.94 -1.23
C HIS A 135 18.73 -5.45 -1.56
N ILE A 136 19.34 -5.11 -2.71
CA ILE A 136 19.39 -3.73 -3.22
C ILE A 136 17.96 -3.20 -3.42
N PHE A 137 17.10 -3.96 -4.09
CA PHE A 137 15.72 -3.53 -4.37
C PHE A 137 14.88 -3.39 -3.11
N LEU A 138 14.99 -4.33 -2.18
CA LEU A 138 14.33 -4.23 -0.87
C LEU A 138 14.79 -2.97 -0.11
N SER A 139 16.09 -2.70 -0.11
CA SER A 139 16.66 -1.53 0.57
C SER A 139 16.21 -0.21 -0.08
N ASP A 140 16.11 -0.17 -1.41
CA ASP A 140 15.58 0.97 -2.16
C ASP A 140 14.11 1.23 -1.82
N LEU A 141 13.27 0.19 -1.83
CA LEU A 141 11.85 0.29 -1.46
C LEU A 141 11.69 0.80 -0.02
N ALA A 142 12.37 0.18 0.94
CA ALA A 142 12.36 0.57 2.34
C ALA A 142 12.79 2.03 2.56
N ALA A 143 13.83 2.48 1.84
CA ALA A 143 14.30 3.86 1.93
C ALA A 143 13.27 4.83 1.35
N CYS A 144 12.72 4.50 0.19
CA CYS A 144 11.74 5.33 -0.50
C CYS A 144 10.42 5.47 0.28
N ILE A 145 10.02 4.46 1.05
CA ILE A 145 8.92 4.58 2.00
C ILE A 145 9.23 5.67 3.04
N SER A 146 10.40 5.57 3.67
CA SER A 146 10.82 6.53 4.71
C SER A 146 10.93 7.96 4.15
N LEU A 147 11.41 8.10 2.91
CA LEU A 147 11.58 9.37 2.20
C LEU A 147 10.30 9.90 1.55
N ASP A 148 9.23 9.10 1.52
CA ASP A 148 7.99 9.42 0.81
C ASP A 148 8.21 9.68 -0.69
N SER A 149 9.05 8.87 -1.32
CA SER A 149 9.48 9.01 -2.73
C SER A 149 9.15 7.78 -3.57
N LYS A 150 9.26 7.93 -4.91
CA LYS A 150 9.30 6.79 -5.83
C LYS A 150 10.58 5.96 -5.58
N PRO A 151 10.53 4.63 -5.77
CA PRO A 151 11.72 3.79 -5.85
C PRO A 151 12.72 4.35 -6.85
N LEU A 152 14.01 4.38 -6.49
CA LEU A 152 15.06 4.96 -7.33
C LEU A 152 15.69 3.94 -8.28
N THR A 153 15.47 2.65 -8.02
CA THR A 153 16.01 1.55 -8.81
C THR A 153 14.92 0.83 -9.61
N GLU A 154 15.19 0.64 -10.89
CA GLU A 154 14.33 -0.14 -11.78
C GLU A 154 14.36 -1.63 -11.36
N PRO A 155 13.20 -2.29 -11.24
CA PRO A 155 13.15 -3.70 -10.89
C PRO A 155 13.83 -4.56 -11.95
N THR A 156 14.45 -5.67 -11.53
CA THR A 156 14.75 -6.78 -12.46
C THR A 156 13.54 -7.62 -12.81
N LEU A 157 12.51 -7.59 -11.96
CA LEU A 157 11.33 -8.42 -12.13
C LEU A 157 10.42 -7.81 -13.22
N ASP A 158 10.02 -8.64 -14.17
CA ASP A 158 9.07 -8.24 -15.21
C ASP A 158 7.64 -8.22 -14.65
N LEU A 159 7.16 -7.01 -14.34
CA LEU A 159 5.80 -6.80 -13.82
C LEU A 159 4.72 -6.86 -14.91
N SER A 160 5.05 -7.15 -16.16
CA SER A 160 4.04 -7.29 -17.24
C SER A 160 3.24 -8.59 -17.15
N ASN A 161 3.80 -9.64 -16.55
CA ASN A 161 3.14 -10.93 -16.39
C ASN A 161 2.85 -11.25 -14.92
N LEU A 162 1.87 -10.56 -14.35
CA LEU A 162 1.48 -10.72 -12.95
C LEU A 162 0.89 -12.09 -12.64
N GLU A 163 0.33 -12.82 -13.62
CA GLU A 163 -0.13 -14.19 -13.39
C GLU A 163 1.04 -15.15 -13.11
N ALA A 164 2.20 -14.95 -13.75
CA ALA A 164 3.40 -15.72 -13.44
C ALA A 164 3.92 -15.43 -12.01
N ILE A 165 3.72 -14.20 -11.53
CA ILE A 165 4.22 -13.74 -10.23
C ILE A 165 3.24 -14.08 -9.09
N PHE A 166 1.95 -13.77 -9.22
CA PHE A 166 0.95 -14.00 -8.17
C PHE A 166 0.17 -15.30 -8.34
N GLY A 167 0.33 -15.99 -9.47
CA GLY A 167 -0.56 -17.09 -9.84
C GLY A 167 -1.92 -16.57 -10.31
N ARG A 168 -2.68 -17.42 -11.01
CA ARG A 168 -4.01 -17.06 -11.51
C ARG A 168 -4.96 -16.72 -10.35
N PRO A 169 -5.82 -15.70 -10.45
CA PRO A 169 -6.82 -15.46 -9.41
C PRO A 169 -7.84 -16.60 -9.39
N SER A 170 -8.27 -17.01 -8.20
CA SER A 170 -9.48 -17.83 -8.04
C SER A 170 -10.71 -17.07 -8.55
N ALA A 171 -11.81 -17.77 -8.81
CA ALA A 171 -13.05 -17.12 -9.25
C ALA A 171 -13.55 -16.08 -8.22
N ALA A 172 -13.45 -16.40 -6.93
CA ALA A 172 -13.78 -15.48 -5.84
C ALA A 172 -12.88 -14.25 -5.84
N THR A 173 -11.55 -14.46 -5.88
CA THR A 173 -10.57 -13.36 -5.92
C THR A 173 -10.80 -12.46 -7.14
N GLY A 174 -11.01 -13.02 -8.33
CA GLY A 174 -11.26 -12.25 -9.55
C GLY A 174 -12.56 -11.45 -9.52
N SER A 175 -13.64 -12.02 -8.94
CA SER A 175 -14.91 -11.32 -8.77
C SER A 175 -14.79 -10.15 -7.78
N TYR A 176 -14.12 -10.39 -6.65
CA TYR A 176 -13.99 -9.40 -5.59
C TYR A 176 -13.08 -8.24 -6.00
N THR A 177 -11.93 -8.52 -6.64
CA THR A 177 -11.01 -7.48 -7.11
C THR A 177 -11.65 -6.57 -8.15
N LYS A 178 -12.44 -7.13 -9.07
CA LYS A 178 -13.23 -6.37 -10.04
C LYS A 178 -14.29 -5.49 -9.35
N THR A 179 -14.99 -6.04 -8.36
CA THR A 179 -16.01 -5.30 -7.61
C THR A 179 -15.39 -4.15 -6.82
N PHE A 180 -14.25 -4.38 -6.18
CA PHE A 180 -13.48 -3.37 -5.47
C PHE A 180 -12.99 -2.25 -6.40
N ALA A 181 -12.38 -2.61 -7.54
CA ALA A 181 -11.95 -1.64 -8.55
C ALA A 181 -13.13 -0.81 -9.08
N ASN A 182 -14.27 -1.44 -9.38
CA ASN A 182 -15.47 -0.72 -9.83
C ASN A 182 -16.00 0.25 -8.75
N ARG A 183 -16.02 -0.14 -7.47
CA ARG A 183 -16.41 0.75 -6.36
C ARG A 183 -15.47 1.96 -6.28
N LEU A 184 -14.16 1.73 -6.39
CA LEU A 184 -13.16 2.81 -6.41
C LEU A 184 -13.33 3.72 -7.63
N TYR A 185 -13.55 3.17 -8.83
CA TYR A 185 -13.77 3.95 -10.04
C TYR A 185 -15.05 4.79 -9.94
N ASN A 186 -16.15 4.22 -9.45
CA ASN A 186 -17.40 4.97 -9.28
C ASN A 186 -17.26 6.12 -8.27
N PHE A 187 -16.42 5.95 -7.25
CA PHE A 187 -16.16 6.97 -6.24
C PHE A 187 -15.16 8.04 -6.71
N THR A 188 -14.12 7.64 -7.45
CA THR A 188 -12.95 8.49 -7.76
C THR A 188 -12.86 8.90 -9.23
N GLY A 189 -13.51 8.22 -10.15
CA GLY A 189 -13.29 8.37 -11.59
C GLY A 189 -11.83 8.12 -12.04
N SER A 190 -10.98 7.58 -11.18
CA SER A 190 -9.54 7.45 -11.42
C SER A 190 -9.19 6.07 -11.96
N SER A 191 -8.27 6.00 -12.92
CA SER A 191 -7.70 4.75 -13.44
C SER A 191 -6.83 4.01 -12.41
N LEU A 192 -6.48 4.64 -11.28
CA LEU A 192 -5.79 3.96 -10.18
C LEU A 192 -6.64 2.84 -9.56
N CYS A 193 -7.94 2.79 -9.85
CA CYS A 193 -8.82 1.69 -9.43
C CYS A 193 -8.36 0.33 -9.93
N ASP A 194 -7.85 0.25 -11.16
CA ASP A 194 -7.41 -1.01 -11.77
C ASP A 194 -6.16 -1.51 -11.07
N LEU A 195 -5.19 -0.62 -10.85
CA LEU A 195 -3.99 -0.91 -10.06
C LEU A 195 -4.34 -1.33 -8.64
N ALA A 196 -5.30 -0.67 -7.99
CA ALA A 196 -5.74 -1.04 -6.64
C ALA A 196 -6.41 -2.44 -6.62
N GLY A 197 -7.18 -2.77 -7.65
CA GLY A 197 -7.72 -4.11 -7.85
C GLY A 197 -6.62 -5.17 -8.05
N THR A 198 -5.60 -4.84 -8.83
CA THR A 198 -4.41 -5.69 -9.02
C THR A 198 -3.63 -5.90 -7.72
N VAL A 199 -3.44 -4.85 -6.92
CA VAL A 199 -2.80 -4.96 -5.60
C VAL A 199 -3.61 -5.85 -4.66
N LEU A 200 -4.94 -5.73 -4.65
CA LEU A 200 -5.81 -6.60 -3.86
C LEU A 200 -5.72 -8.07 -4.30
N TRP A 201 -5.64 -8.32 -5.61
CA TRP A 201 -5.41 -9.68 -6.14
C TRP A 201 -4.07 -10.23 -5.64
N GLY A 202 -2.98 -9.47 -5.82
CA GLY A 202 -1.66 -9.88 -5.35
C GLY A 202 -1.62 -10.14 -3.85
N LEU A 203 -2.22 -9.26 -3.04
CA LEU A 203 -2.35 -9.44 -1.60
C LEU A 203 -3.01 -10.77 -1.24
N ARG A 204 -4.17 -11.07 -1.83
CA ARG A 204 -4.91 -12.31 -1.54
C ARG A 204 -4.10 -13.53 -1.95
N ASN A 205 -3.66 -13.60 -3.20
CA ASN A 205 -2.94 -14.78 -3.69
C ASN A 205 -1.62 -15.03 -2.94
N VAL A 206 -0.84 -13.99 -2.62
CA VAL A 206 0.41 -14.15 -1.88
C VAL A 206 0.13 -14.54 -0.42
N SER A 207 -0.95 -14.05 0.18
CA SER A 207 -1.38 -14.46 1.53
C SER A 207 -1.82 -15.92 1.58
N GLU A 208 -2.61 -16.38 0.60
CA GLU A 208 -3.00 -17.81 0.46
C GLU A 208 -1.76 -18.71 0.32
N GLN A 209 -0.77 -18.28 -0.46
CA GLN A 209 0.49 -19.01 -0.59
C GLN A 209 1.24 -19.09 0.75
N LEU A 210 1.32 -17.99 1.49
CA LEU A 210 1.94 -17.99 2.82
C LEU A 210 1.21 -18.91 3.80
N GLU A 211 -0.12 -18.86 3.83
CA GLU A 211 -0.94 -19.77 4.63
C GLU A 211 -0.67 -21.24 4.26
N GLY A 212 -0.60 -21.56 2.96
CA GLY A 212 -0.27 -22.89 2.48
C GLY A 212 1.16 -23.34 2.83
N ILE A 213 2.12 -22.42 2.82
CA ILE A 213 3.49 -22.68 3.27
C ILE A 213 3.51 -23.00 4.77
N HIS A 214 2.82 -22.20 5.59
CA HIS A 214 2.72 -22.44 7.04
C HIS A 214 2.01 -23.75 7.37
N ALA A 215 0.99 -24.13 6.58
CA ALA A 215 0.29 -25.39 6.72
C ALA A 215 1.07 -26.59 6.16
N GLY A 216 2.21 -26.36 5.49
CA GLY A 216 2.98 -27.40 4.82
C GLY A 216 2.29 -28.02 3.60
N THR A 217 1.22 -27.40 3.09
CA THR A 217 0.49 -27.84 1.89
C THR A 217 1.09 -27.30 0.60
N VAL A 218 1.87 -26.22 0.70
CA VAL A 218 2.64 -25.62 -0.39
C VAL A 218 4.12 -25.71 -0.01
N MET A 219 4.95 -26.30 -0.87
CA MET A 219 6.40 -26.23 -0.67
C MET A 219 6.90 -24.82 -1.00
N LEU A 220 7.84 -24.33 -0.18
CA LEU A 220 8.64 -23.18 -0.57
C LEU A 220 9.35 -23.46 -1.90
N ASP A 221 9.60 -22.36 -2.59
CA ASP A 221 10.14 -22.25 -3.93
C ASP A 221 11.12 -23.35 -4.37
N THR A 222 11.14 -23.55 -5.68
CA THR A 222 12.14 -24.36 -6.39
C THR A 222 13.56 -24.09 -5.89
N PRO A 223 14.46 -25.11 -5.85
CA PRO A 223 15.81 -24.97 -5.32
C PRO A 223 16.72 -24.02 -6.12
N ARG A 224 16.26 -23.48 -7.25
CA ARG A 224 17.03 -22.58 -8.11
C ARG A 224 16.74 -21.13 -7.73
N ALA A 225 17.79 -20.39 -7.39
CA ALA A 225 17.69 -18.96 -7.09
C ALA A 225 17.20 -18.09 -8.26
N THR A 226 17.24 -18.62 -9.49
CA THR A 226 16.77 -17.97 -10.73
C THR A 226 15.26 -18.00 -10.91
N ASP A 227 14.59 -18.92 -10.23
CA ASP A 227 13.14 -19.09 -10.34
C ASP A 227 12.45 -18.06 -9.44
N ILE A 228 11.19 -17.73 -9.74
CA ILE A 228 10.41 -16.76 -8.95
C ILE A 228 10.25 -17.29 -7.53
N GLN A 229 10.84 -16.56 -6.58
CA GLN A 229 10.73 -16.87 -5.15
C GLN A 229 9.56 -16.13 -4.52
N PHE A 230 9.07 -16.58 -3.36
CA PHE A 230 8.07 -15.89 -2.55
C PHE A 230 8.48 -14.43 -2.27
N THR A 231 9.75 -14.19 -1.98
CA THR A 231 10.29 -12.84 -1.77
C THR A 231 10.21 -11.96 -3.03
N ASP A 232 10.35 -12.54 -4.23
CA ASP A 232 10.14 -11.83 -5.50
C ASP A 232 8.66 -11.45 -5.68
N ARG A 233 7.74 -12.33 -5.26
CA ARG A 233 6.29 -12.05 -5.28
C ARG A 233 5.94 -10.90 -4.33
N VAL A 234 6.50 -10.91 -3.12
CA VAL A 234 6.31 -9.83 -2.15
C VAL A 234 6.92 -8.53 -2.66
N GLU A 235 8.12 -8.56 -3.27
CA GLU A 235 8.73 -7.37 -3.89
C GLU A 235 7.84 -6.79 -5.01
N ALA A 236 7.34 -7.65 -5.90
CA ALA A 236 6.43 -7.24 -6.96
C ALA A 236 5.21 -6.50 -6.41
N LEU A 237 4.62 -7.07 -5.35
CA LEU A 237 3.48 -6.49 -4.68
C LEU A 237 3.82 -5.13 -4.08
N GLU A 238 4.93 -5.00 -3.36
CA GLU A 238 5.39 -3.71 -2.81
C GLU A 238 5.53 -2.64 -3.90
N ARG A 239 6.11 -2.98 -5.05
CA ARG A 239 6.27 -2.04 -6.17
C ARG A 239 4.94 -1.57 -6.75
N LEU A 240 3.96 -2.47 -6.89
CA LEU A 240 2.61 -2.09 -7.29
C LEU A 240 1.97 -1.16 -6.25
N VAL A 241 2.16 -1.45 -4.96
CA VAL A 241 1.60 -0.64 -3.88
C VAL A 241 2.25 0.76 -3.83
N HIS A 242 3.57 0.87 -4.05
CA HIS A 242 4.27 2.17 -4.16
C HIS A 242 3.63 3.12 -5.17
N SER A 243 3.11 2.56 -6.25
CA SER A 243 2.46 3.33 -7.32
C SER A 243 1.08 3.88 -6.93
N LEU A 244 0.45 3.34 -5.89
CA LEU A 244 -0.85 3.81 -5.39
C LEU A 244 -0.75 5.06 -4.51
N TRP A 245 0.32 5.19 -3.72
CA TRP A 245 0.46 6.33 -2.82
C TRP A 245 1.27 7.49 -3.40
N TYR A 246 2.16 7.22 -4.36
CA TYR A 246 2.83 8.28 -5.10
C TYR A 246 1.87 8.81 -6.18
N VAL A 247 1.01 9.74 -5.76
CA VAL A 247 0.15 10.48 -6.68
C VAL A 247 0.76 11.86 -6.91
N GLU A 248 1.05 12.16 -8.18
CA GLU A 248 1.67 13.41 -8.62
C GLU A 248 0.82 14.65 -8.37
N ASP A 249 -0.51 14.50 -8.28
CA ASP A 249 -1.43 15.58 -7.90
C ASP A 249 -1.93 15.41 -6.44
N PRO A 250 -1.31 16.07 -5.46
CA PRO A 250 -1.75 16.02 -4.06
C PRO A 250 -3.05 16.77 -3.80
N GLU A 251 -3.49 17.65 -4.70
CA GLU A 251 -4.67 18.51 -4.49
C GLU A 251 -5.98 17.82 -4.89
N ASN A 252 -5.92 16.70 -5.62
CA ASN A 252 -7.14 15.99 -5.98
C ASN A 252 -7.70 15.22 -4.74
N PRO A 253 -8.91 15.59 -4.28
CA PRO A 253 -9.50 15.10 -3.04
C PRO A 253 -9.87 13.61 -3.07
N GLN A 254 -9.75 12.93 -4.21
CA GLN A 254 -10.02 11.50 -4.38
C GLN A 254 -8.81 10.61 -4.11
N HIS A 255 -7.62 11.18 -3.88
CA HIS A 255 -6.41 10.43 -3.61
C HIS A 255 -6.21 9.88 -2.18
N PRO A 256 -6.88 10.38 -1.11
CA PRO A 256 -6.68 9.84 0.23
C PRO A 256 -6.95 8.34 0.30
N ILE A 257 -7.99 7.82 -0.36
CA ILE A 257 -8.31 6.38 -0.31
C ILE A 257 -7.22 5.51 -0.94
N PHE A 258 -6.63 5.93 -2.07
CA PHE A 258 -5.53 5.19 -2.70
C PHE A 258 -4.26 5.23 -1.84
N ARG A 259 -3.94 6.40 -1.26
CA ARG A 259 -2.80 6.55 -0.35
C ARG A 259 -2.96 5.71 0.91
N THR A 260 -4.10 5.79 1.59
CA THR A 260 -4.30 5.03 2.83
C THR A 260 -4.41 3.54 2.56
N PHE A 261 -5.02 3.14 1.43
CA PHE A 261 -4.99 1.75 1.00
C PHE A 261 -3.55 1.28 0.75
N GLY A 262 -2.76 2.03 -0.01
CA GLY A 262 -1.37 1.68 -0.28
C GLY A 262 -0.53 1.54 0.99
N TRP A 263 -0.56 2.52 1.88
CA TRP A 263 0.17 2.43 3.15
C TRP A 263 -0.32 1.29 4.04
N ALA A 264 -1.62 1.00 4.06
CA ALA A 264 -2.14 -0.14 4.80
C ALA A 264 -1.68 -1.46 4.20
N CYS A 265 -1.64 -1.58 2.87
CA CYS A 265 -1.06 -2.75 2.19
C CYS A 265 0.40 -2.95 2.60
N LEU A 266 1.21 -1.90 2.71
CA LEU A 266 2.58 -2.04 3.22
C LEU A 266 2.66 -2.54 4.64
N ILE A 267 1.83 -2.01 5.55
CA ILE A 267 1.78 -2.52 6.93
C ILE A 267 1.42 -4.01 6.91
N TYR A 268 0.48 -4.42 6.06
CA TYR A 268 0.10 -5.83 5.92
C TYR A 268 1.25 -6.67 5.37
N ILE A 269 1.89 -6.20 4.28
CA ILE A 269 3.06 -6.86 3.69
C ILE A 269 4.15 -7.04 4.74
N TYR A 270 4.49 -6.01 5.49
CA TYR A 270 5.57 -6.08 6.48
C TYR A 270 5.22 -6.91 7.70
N THR A 271 4.01 -6.79 8.25
CA THR A 271 3.65 -7.51 9.47
C THR A 271 3.17 -8.94 9.24
N ILE A 272 2.59 -9.23 8.08
CA ILE A 272 2.00 -10.53 7.74
C ILE A 272 2.86 -11.25 6.70
N LEU A 273 3.10 -10.66 5.52
CA LEU A 273 3.79 -11.38 4.44
C LEU A 273 5.28 -11.57 4.68
N ARG A 274 5.93 -10.59 5.30
CA ARG A 274 7.34 -10.64 5.70
C ARG A 274 7.54 -11.01 7.17
N GLU A 275 6.45 -11.13 7.93
CA GLU A 275 6.45 -11.46 9.36
C GLU A 275 7.40 -10.59 10.20
N LEU A 276 7.54 -9.31 9.85
CA LEU A 276 8.39 -8.39 10.57
C LEU A 276 7.75 -7.93 11.90
N PRO A 277 8.56 -7.56 12.91
CA PRO A 277 8.05 -7.04 14.16
C PRO A 277 7.10 -5.85 13.94
N LYS A 278 5.99 -5.83 14.67
CA LYS A 278 4.96 -4.79 14.56
C LYS A 278 5.45 -3.44 15.06
N GLU A 279 6.43 -3.48 15.95
CA GLU A 279 7.06 -2.35 16.62
C GLU A 279 8.13 -1.65 15.76
N LEU A 280 8.37 -2.11 14.52
CA LEU A 280 9.28 -1.41 13.62
C LEU A 280 8.78 0.00 13.33
N GLY A 281 9.70 0.98 13.42
CA GLY A 281 9.39 2.40 13.23
C GLY A 281 8.71 2.72 11.89
N VAL A 282 9.00 1.95 10.83
CA VAL A 282 8.33 2.09 9.53
C VAL A 282 6.83 1.81 9.60
N ASN A 283 6.38 0.83 10.41
CA ASN A 283 4.97 0.50 10.55
C ASN A 283 4.23 1.60 11.31
N THR A 284 4.85 2.13 12.37
CA THR A 284 4.33 3.29 13.11
C THR A 284 4.30 4.55 12.24
N LEU A 285 5.33 4.79 11.42
CA LEU A 285 5.37 5.88 10.44
C LEU A 285 4.20 5.78 9.45
N LEU A 286 3.98 4.61 8.85
CA LEU A 286 2.90 4.37 7.90
C LEU A 286 1.52 4.56 8.53
N ALA A 287 1.31 4.04 9.75
CA ALA A 287 0.07 4.27 10.48
C ALA A 287 -0.16 5.77 10.73
N ASN A 288 0.86 6.51 11.18
CA ASN A 288 0.74 7.95 11.35
C ASN A 288 0.42 8.68 10.03
N ARG A 289 1.00 8.28 8.90
CA ARG A 289 0.64 8.84 7.58
C ARG A 289 -0.84 8.60 7.24
N ILE A 290 -1.35 7.39 7.49
CA ILE A 290 -2.77 7.07 7.30
C ILE A 290 -3.64 7.97 8.19
N LYS A 291 -3.31 8.11 9.48
CA LYS A 291 -4.05 8.99 10.40
C LYS A 291 -4.11 10.42 9.85
N LEU A 292 -2.96 11.02 9.54
CA LEU A 292 -2.89 12.40 9.06
C LEU A 292 -3.67 12.60 7.75
N ALA A 293 -3.61 11.64 6.83
CA ALA A 293 -4.36 11.71 5.59
C ALA A 293 -5.88 11.62 5.81
N LEU A 294 -6.34 10.79 6.75
CA LEU A 294 -7.75 10.69 7.10
C LEU A 294 -8.25 11.93 7.86
N GLU A 295 -7.46 12.48 8.79
CA GLU A 295 -7.78 13.72 9.50
C GLU A 295 -7.88 14.92 8.55
N ALA A 296 -7.02 14.97 7.53
CA ALA A 296 -7.07 15.99 6.49
C ALA A 296 -8.17 15.76 5.45
N CYS A 297 -8.84 14.60 5.44
CA CYS A 297 -9.83 14.26 4.43
C CYS A 297 -11.19 14.93 4.72
N PRO A 298 -11.64 15.91 3.90
CA PRO A 298 -12.91 16.60 4.14
C PRO A 298 -14.14 15.70 3.96
N VAL A 299 -13.99 14.58 3.25
CA VAL A 299 -15.05 13.61 2.94
C VAL A 299 -14.90 12.31 3.73
N LEU A 300 -14.17 12.31 4.85
CA LEU A 300 -13.91 11.11 5.66
C LEU A 300 -15.19 10.33 6.00
N ASN A 301 -16.28 11.00 6.40
CA ASN A 301 -17.53 10.33 6.74
C ASN A 301 -18.17 9.64 5.51
N VAL A 302 -18.01 10.21 4.32
CA VAL A 302 -18.48 9.58 3.08
C VAL A 302 -17.64 8.34 2.80
N LEU A 303 -16.32 8.43 2.92
CA LEU A 303 -15.42 7.28 2.78
C LEU A 303 -15.77 6.16 3.76
N LEU A 304 -15.97 6.48 5.04
CA LEU A 304 -16.38 5.55 6.09
C LEU A 304 -17.69 4.86 5.76
N ALA A 305 -18.65 5.55 5.13
CA ALA A 305 -19.92 4.96 4.73
C ALA A 305 -19.81 4.08 3.47
N THR A 306 -18.98 4.48 2.49
CA THR A 306 -18.87 3.81 1.19
C THR A 306 -17.93 2.60 1.21
N PHE A 307 -16.85 2.65 1.99
CA PHE A 307 -15.78 1.65 2.03
C PHE A 307 -15.59 1.09 3.44
N GLN A 308 -16.69 0.66 4.06
CA GLN A 308 -16.73 0.17 5.44
C GLN A 308 -15.78 -1.01 5.66
N ASP A 309 -15.82 -2.01 4.77
CA ASP A 309 -14.97 -3.19 4.76
C ASP A 309 -13.49 -2.82 4.71
N LEU A 310 -13.09 -2.03 3.71
CA LEU A 310 -11.72 -1.57 3.55
C LEU A 310 -11.24 -0.76 4.74
N LEU A 311 -12.00 0.26 5.16
CA LEU A 311 -11.54 1.16 6.22
C LEU A 311 -11.53 0.47 7.58
N LEU A 312 -12.45 -0.44 7.85
CA LEU A 312 -12.39 -1.24 9.07
C LEU A 312 -11.13 -2.10 9.12
N TRP A 313 -10.78 -2.76 8.01
CA TRP A 313 -9.52 -3.48 7.86
C TRP A 313 -8.30 -2.57 8.08
N GLN A 314 -8.28 -1.37 7.48
CA GLN A 314 -7.22 -0.39 7.70
C GLN A 314 -7.11 0.02 9.17
N MET A 315 -8.22 0.31 9.86
CA MET A 315 -8.20 0.74 11.26
C MET A 315 -7.65 -0.35 12.17
N PHE A 316 -8.05 -1.61 11.97
CA PHE A 316 -7.53 -2.73 12.77
C PHE A 316 -6.04 -2.95 12.52
N LEU A 317 -5.61 -2.91 11.27
CA LEU A 317 -4.21 -3.07 10.91
C LEU A 317 -3.35 -1.96 11.51
N CYS A 318 -3.77 -0.70 11.36
CA CYS A 318 -3.08 0.46 11.92
C CYS A 318 -3.06 0.44 13.44
N GLY A 319 -4.19 0.12 14.10
CA GLY A 319 -4.29 0.08 15.55
C GLY A 319 -3.29 -0.89 16.21
N ARG A 320 -2.86 -1.94 15.50
CA ARG A 320 -1.87 -2.91 15.99
C ARG A 320 -0.43 -2.38 15.96
N VAL A 321 -0.11 -1.46 15.06
CA VAL A 321 1.27 -0.97 14.82
C VAL A 321 1.46 0.50 15.18
N ALA A 322 0.37 1.23 15.40
CA ALA A 322 0.39 2.63 15.77
C ALA A 322 1.00 2.84 17.17
N ASP A 323 1.59 4.02 17.35
CA ASP A 323 2.01 4.49 18.68
C ASP A 323 0.79 4.53 19.62
N SER A 324 1.05 4.29 20.90
CA SER A 324 0.07 4.42 21.98
C SER A 324 -0.83 5.66 21.88
N ARG A 325 -0.27 6.81 21.43
CA ARG A 325 -0.97 8.09 21.30
C ARG A 325 -1.96 8.13 20.14
N ASP A 326 -1.73 7.34 19.09
CA ASP A 326 -2.52 7.35 17.86
C ASP A 326 -3.56 6.22 17.81
N ARG A 327 -3.38 5.15 18.60
CA ARG A 327 -4.35 4.05 18.71
C ARG A 327 -5.80 4.50 18.98
N PRO A 328 -6.07 5.50 19.85
CA PRO A 328 -7.43 5.97 20.08
C PRO A 328 -8.13 6.51 18.82
N PHE A 329 -7.38 7.13 17.90
CA PHE A 329 -7.94 7.63 16.64
C PHE A 329 -8.49 6.49 15.79
N PHE A 330 -7.69 5.43 15.57
CA PHE A 330 -8.09 4.27 14.77
C PHE A 330 -9.24 3.51 15.42
N ALA A 331 -9.19 3.33 16.75
CA ALA A 331 -10.28 2.71 17.51
C ALA A 331 -11.58 3.51 17.33
N GLN A 332 -11.54 4.85 17.44
CA GLN A 332 -12.72 5.69 17.26
C GLN A 332 -13.31 5.57 15.85
N GLN A 333 -12.51 5.54 14.79
CA GLN A 333 -13.03 5.37 13.43
C GLN A 333 -13.60 3.96 13.22
N ALA A 334 -12.94 2.91 13.74
CA ALA A 334 -13.45 1.54 13.68
C ALA A 334 -14.81 1.43 14.39
N THR A 335 -14.94 1.99 15.60
CA THR A 335 -16.19 2.01 16.35
C THR A 335 -17.33 2.67 15.57
N LYS A 336 -17.08 3.77 14.85
CA LYS A 336 -18.12 4.39 14.00
C LYS A 336 -18.63 3.43 12.94
N ILE A 337 -17.74 2.69 12.27
CA ILE A 337 -18.12 1.70 11.25
C ILE A 337 -18.92 0.56 11.90
N LEU A 338 -18.43 0.00 13.01
CA LEU A 338 -19.09 -1.10 13.72
C LEU A 338 -20.51 -0.73 14.19
N ILE A 339 -20.69 0.49 14.73
CA ILE A 339 -22.02 1.00 15.11
C ILE A 339 -22.96 1.08 13.91
N VAL A 340 -22.48 1.59 12.77
CA VAL A 340 -23.30 1.68 11.54
C VAL A 340 -23.68 0.29 11.03
N ARG A 341 -22.79 -0.69 11.17
CA ARG A 341 -23.04 -2.10 10.81
C ARG A 341 -23.88 -2.87 11.83
N LYS A 342 -24.13 -2.28 13.02
CA LYS A 342 -24.75 -2.94 14.17
C LYS A 342 -24.01 -4.22 14.57
N THR A 343 -22.68 -4.17 14.47
CA THR A 343 -21.79 -5.27 14.83
C THR A 343 -21.35 -5.09 16.27
N GLU A 344 -21.81 -5.96 17.16
CA GLU A 344 -21.60 -5.82 18.61
C GLU A 344 -20.86 -7.02 19.22
N SER A 345 -21.01 -8.21 18.65
CA SER A 345 -20.39 -9.42 19.19
C SER A 345 -18.90 -9.50 18.84
N SER A 346 -18.10 -10.11 19.71
CA SER A 346 -16.66 -10.29 19.48
C SER A 346 -16.40 -11.08 18.19
N ASP A 347 -17.20 -12.11 17.92
CA ASP A 347 -17.03 -12.97 16.76
C ASP A 347 -17.38 -12.25 15.46
N GLU A 348 -18.47 -11.46 15.44
CA GLU A 348 -18.80 -10.61 14.30
C GLU A 348 -17.73 -9.54 14.04
N ILE A 349 -17.13 -8.95 15.09
CA ILE A 349 -16.04 -7.99 14.95
C ILE A 349 -14.81 -8.65 14.31
N VAL A 350 -14.47 -9.86 14.74
CA VAL A 350 -13.35 -10.64 14.16
C VAL A 350 -13.65 -10.99 12.71
N ALA A 351 -14.87 -11.44 12.39
CA ALA A 351 -15.29 -11.72 11.02
C ALA A 351 -15.21 -10.47 10.14
N ALA A 352 -15.77 -9.34 10.59
CA ALA A 352 -15.74 -8.07 9.88
C ALA A 352 -14.31 -7.54 9.65
N SER A 353 -13.37 -7.84 10.56
CA SER A 353 -11.95 -7.47 10.39
C SER A 353 -11.26 -8.23 9.25
N LYS A 354 -11.76 -9.41 8.89
CA LYS A 354 -11.23 -10.28 7.83
C LYS A 354 -11.96 -10.12 6.50
N GLU A 355 -13.20 -9.62 6.53
CA GLU A 355 -14.11 -9.50 5.40
C GLU A 355 -13.49 -8.84 4.17
N PHE A 356 -12.67 -7.80 4.36
CA PHE A 356 -12.06 -7.12 3.23
C PHE A 356 -11.12 -8.02 2.42
N LEU A 357 -10.32 -8.86 3.08
CA LEU A 357 -9.43 -9.78 2.36
C LEU A 357 -10.11 -11.09 2.00
N TRP A 358 -11.06 -11.55 2.82
CA TRP A 358 -11.66 -12.89 2.74
C TRP A 358 -13.19 -12.87 2.99
N PRO A 359 -13.99 -12.19 2.15
CA PRO A 359 -15.44 -12.11 2.32
C PRO A 359 -16.12 -13.48 2.24
N GLU A 360 -15.57 -14.41 1.44
CA GLU A 360 -16.13 -15.76 1.28
C GLU A 360 -16.01 -16.63 2.55
N ARG A 361 -15.00 -16.41 3.40
CA ARG A 361 -14.80 -17.18 4.64
C ARG A 361 -15.86 -16.90 5.71
N ILE A 362 -16.69 -15.87 5.52
CA ILE A 362 -17.78 -15.52 6.44
C ILE A 362 -19.03 -16.36 6.15
N ILE A 363 -19.23 -16.74 4.89
CA ILE A 363 -20.42 -17.50 4.46
C ILE A 363 -20.39 -18.91 5.04
N GLU A 364 -19.21 -19.52 5.09
CA GLU A 364 -19.01 -20.89 5.61
C GLU A 364 -19.42 -21.02 7.09
N VAL A 365 -19.20 -20.00 7.92
CA VAL A 365 -19.54 -20.03 9.36
C VAL A 365 -21.06 -20.01 9.59
N ILE A 366 -21.81 -19.34 8.72
CA ILE A 366 -23.27 -19.21 8.86
C ILE A 366 -23.99 -20.50 8.45
N GLU A 367 -23.43 -21.23 7.47
CA GLU A 367 -24.01 -22.49 7.01
C GLU A 367 -23.84 -23.60 8.04
N ASP A 368 -22.67 -23.72 8.69
CA ASP A 368 -22.40 -24.74 9.72
C ASP A 368 -23.27 -24.57 10.98
N GLU A 369 -23.52 -23.34 11.45
CA GLU A 369 -24.40 -23.11 12.62
C GLU A 369 -25.88 -23.44 12.33
N SER A 370 -26.29 -23.36 11.06
CA SER A 370 -27.66 -23.64 10.65
C SER A 370 -27.98 -25.14 10.63
N GLU A 371 -26.99 -26.00 10.40
CA GLU A 371 -27.18 -27.46 10.38
C GLU A 371 -27.17 -28.08 11.79
N GLU A 372 -26.43 -27.52 12.74
CA GLU A 372 -26.37 -28.04 14.12
C GLU A 372 -27.62 -27.72 14.97
N SER A 373 -28.43 -26.73 14.59
CA SER A 373 -29.66 -26.36 15.31
C SER A 373 -30.91 -27.19 14.95
N GLY A 374 -30.79 -28.16 14.02
CA GLY A 374 -31.91 -28.96 13.51
C GLY A 374 -32.17 -30.29 14.23
N ALA A 375 -31.31 -30.74 15.15
CA ALA A 375 -31.51 -32.00 15.87
C ALA A 375 -32.46 -31.83 17.07
N SER A 376 -33.76 -31.59 16.80
CA SER A 376 -34.77 -31.69 17.85
C SER A 376 -34.90 -33.15 18.29
N TYR A 377 -34.56 -33.44 19.55
CA TYR A 377 -34.89 -34.69 20.21
C TYR A 377 -36.43 -34.82 20.26
N SER A 378 -37.00 -35.59 19.34
CA SER A 378 -38.37 -36.08 19.42
C SER A 378 -38.49 -37.01 20.62
N SER A 379 -38.83 -36.43 21.76
CA SER A 379 -39.10 -37.12 23.02
C SER A 379 -40.55 -37.59 23.02
N ASP A 380 -40.90 -38.52 22.13
CA ASP A 380 -42.22 -39.15 22.06
C ASP A 380 -42.05 -40.65 21.76
N GLU A 381 -41.53 -41.39 22.75
CA GLU A 381 -41.76 -42.83 22.84
C GLU A 381 -41.81 -43.26 24.32
N VAL A 382 -42.83 -42.73 25.02
CA VAL A 382 -43.31 -43.30 26.28
C VAL A 382 -44.77 -43.69 26.08
N MET A 383 -45.06 -44.94 26.39
CA MET A 383 -46.38 -45.60 26.43
C MET A 383 -46.85 -46.28 25.15
N LYS A 384 -46.44 -47.55 25.00
CA LYS A 384 -47.36 -48.69 24.79
C LYS A 384 -46.62 -50.01 24.88
N ASN A 385 -46.83 -50.75 25.99
CA ASN A 385 -47.42 -52.10 25.96
C ASN A 385 -47.30 -52.75 27.35
N GLY A 386 -48.45 -52.96 27.97
CA GLY A 386 -48.61 -53.87 29.10
C GLY A 386 -49.21 -55.20 28.65
N PHE A 387 -49.05 -56.20 29.54
CA PHE A 387 -49.77 -57.48 29.64
C PHE A 387 -49.56 -58.54 28.55
N ALA A 388 -48.79 -59.58 28.90
CA ALA A 388 -49.32 -60.92 29.17
C ALA A 388 -48.39 -61.65 30.16
#